data_AF-A0A7S2J7R1-F1
#
_entry.id   AF-A0A7S2J7R1-F1
#
_cell.length_a   1.000
_cell.length_b   1.000
_cell.length_c   1.000
_cell.angle_alpha   90.00
_cell.angle_beta   90.00
_cell.angle_gamma   90.00
#
_symmetry.space_group_name_H-M   'P 1'
#
loop_
_entity.id
_entity.type
_entity.pdbx_description
1 polymer ?
#
loop_
_entity_poly.entity_id
_entity_poly.type
_entity_poly.pdbx_seq_one_letter_code
_entity_poly.pdbx_strand_id
1 'polypeptide(L)'
;GDSQAAEQPAACTYTGPKLLIQIFKETLPMRIERDMTPLELTELWENVWGVQYASRVKFLAPKGSPTKYLNPRDDVLPRSPAVVTLYASVGSILLALATALKIYGMLAEADVGPERERRRQQQLCDSEKRQVADAKEQERWRKAELRRQQRQEEAQGGGFVTNAPFVVNKALGGQSVAGL
;
A
#
# COMPACT_ATOMS: atom_id res chain seq x y z
N GLY A 1 5.20 14.01 -30.41
CA GLY A 1 5.98 13.65 -29.20
C GLY A 1 5.22 14.19 -28.04
N ASP A 2 4.07 13.56 -27.81
CA ASP A 2 2.91 14.20 -27.24
C ASP A 2 2.98 14.23 -25.71
N SER A 3 2.87 15.45 -25.20
CA SER A 3 2.79 15.78 -23.78
C SER A 3 1.55 15.10 -23.19
N GLN A 4 1.76 14.10 -22.34
CA GLN A 4 0.72 13.61 -21.44
C GLN A 4 0.46 14.70 -20.39
N ALA A 5 -0.53 15.54 -20.66
CA ALA A 5 -1.18 16.33 -19.64
C ALA A 5 -1.80 15.35 -18.63
N ALA A 6 -1.17 15.23 -17.47
CA ALA A 6 -1.76 14.54 -16.33
C ALA A 6 -3.02 15.31 -15.94
N GLU A 7 -4.16 14.84 -16.43
CA GLU A 7 -5.49 15.25 -16.05
C GLU A 7 -5.64 14.97 -14.55
N GLN A 8 -5.33 15.99 -13.74
CA GLN A 8 -5.60 15.96 -12.31
C GLN A 8 -7.11 15.81 -12.18
N PRO A 9 -7.63 14.71 -11.59
CA PRO A 9 -9.06 14.54 -11.45
C PRO A 9 -9.57 15.73 -10.64
N ALA A 10 -10.53 16.46 -11.23
CA ALA A 10 -11.14 17.63 -10.64
C ALA A 10 -11.43 17.34 -9.16
N ALA A 11 -10.72 18.03 -8.27
CA ALA A 11 -10.87 17.85 -6.84
C ALA A 11 -12.34 18.13 -6.52
N CYS A 12 -13.10 17.06 -6.25
CA CYS A 12 -14.50 17.16 -5.91
C CYS A 12 -14.59 17.97 -4.62
N THR A 13 -14.84 19.27 -4.78
CA THR A 13 -14.97 20.23 -3.70
C THR A 13 -16.34 20.03 -3.08
N TYR A 14 -16.45 18.98 -2.26
CA TYR A 14 -17.65 18.76 -1.48
C TYR A 14 -17.86 19.95 -0.53
N THR A 15 -18.94 20.69 -0.77
CA THR A 15 -19.33 21.90 -0.01
C THR A 15 -20.29 21.62 1.14
N GLY A 16 -20.69 20.36 1.32
CA GLY A 16 -21.65 19.97 2.35
C GLY A 16 -21.07 19.89 3.76
N PRO A 17 -21.87 19.41 4.74
CA PRO A 17 -21.44 19.32 6.13
C PRO A 17 -20.24 18.38 6.27
N LYS A 18 -19.24 18.84 7.02
CA LYS A 18 -18.01 18.10 7.29
C LYS A 18 -17.58 18.27 8.73
N LEU A 19 -16.93 17.24 9.25
CA LEU A 19 -16.21 17.24 10.51
C LEU A 19 -14.74 17.53 10.24
N LEU A 20 -14.13 18.36 11.07
CA LEU A 20 -12.69 18.61 11.02
C LEU A 20 -12.04 17.85 12.17
N ILE A 21 -11.18 16.88 11.84
CA ILE A 21 -10.56 16.00 12.82
C ILE A 21 -9.07 16.32 12.90
N GLN A 22 -8.55 16.55 14.10
CA GLN A 22 -7.13 16.76 14.32
C GLN A 22 -6.45 15.50 14.87
N ILE A 23 -5.41 15.05 14.16
CA ILE A 23 -4.57 13.91 14.52
C ILE A 23 -3.10 14.32 14.37
N PHE A 24 -2.25 14.12 15.39
CA PHE A 24 -0.81 14.44 15.38
C PHE A 24 -0.41 15.89 14.96
N LYS A 25 -1.35 16.84 14.92
CA LYS A 25 -1.24 18.24 14.39
C LYS A 25 -1.74 18.44 12.95
N GLU A 26 -2.12 17.39 12.24
CA GLU A 26 -2.79 17.51 10.94
C GLU A 26 -4.30 17.60 11.14
N THR A 27 -4.97 18.49 10.42
CA THR A 27 -6.44 18.59 10.39
C THR A 27 -6.97 17.99 9.10
N LEU A 28 -7.73 16.92 9.22
CA LEU A 28 -8.28 16.16 8.12
C LEU A 28 -9.80 16.34 8.06
N PRO A 29 -10.37 16.65 6.89
CA PRO A 29 -11.80 16.74 6.73
C PRO A 29 -12.42 15.35 6.60
N MET A 30 -13.61 15.20 7.16
CA MET A 30 -14.47 14.04 6.97
C MET A 30 -15.88 14.50 6.60
N ARG A 31 -16.40 14.06 5.46
CA ARG A 31 -17.79 14.24 5.06
C ARG A 31 -18.69 13.51 6.05
N ILE A 32 -19.69 14.21 6.56
CA ILE A 32 -20.73 13.62 7.41
C ILE A 32 -22.07 14.19 6.96
N GLU A 33 -23.07 13.34 6.77
CA GLU A 33 -24.38 13.75 6.24
C GLU A 33 -25.38 14.08 7.36
N ARG A 34 -25.20 13.52 8.55
CA ARG A 34 -26.07 13.69 9.72
C ARG A 34 -25.29 14.04 10.99
N ASP A 35 -26.00 14.38 12.06
CA ASP A 35 -25.36 14.48 13.36
C ASP A 35 -25.00 13.07 13.85
N MET A 36 -23.78 12.93 14.38
CA MET A 36 -23.25 11.67 14.87
C MET A 36 -22.60 11.85 16.22
N THR A 37 -22.78 10.85 17.06
CA THR A 37 -22.08 10.70 18.34
C THR A 37 -20.68 10.10 18.11
N PRO A 38 -19.76 10.26 19.08
CA PRO A 38 -18.45 9.62 18.98
C PRO A 38 -18.54 8.09 18.84
N LEU A 39 -19.52 7.44 19.48
CA LEU A 39 -19.72 5.99 19.35
C LEU A 39 -20.04 5.60 17.91
N GLU A 40 -21.06 6.22 17.32
CA GLU A 40 -21.45 5.94 15.93
C GLU A 40 -20.30 6.20 14.95
N LEU A 41 -19.51 7.25 15.20
CA LEU A 41 -18.35 7.56 14.37
C LEU A 41 -17.27 6.49 14.48
N THR A 42 -17.00 6.00 15.68
CA THR A 42 -16.04 4.89 15.85
C THR A 42 -16.55 3.59 15.24
N GLU A 43 -17.85 3.31 15.30
CA GLU A 43 -18.46 2.15 14.65
C GLU A 43 -18.34 2.25 13.13
N LEU A 44 -18.54 3.44 12.55
CA LEU A 44 -18.34 3.68 11.12
C LEU A 44 -16.88 3.38 10.72
N TRP A 45 -15.92 3.85 11.51
CA TRP A 45 -14.50 3.59 11.25
C TRP A 45 -14.13 2.11 11.38
N GLU A 46 -14.65 1.40 12.38
CA GLU A 46 -14.34 -0.02 12.55
C GLU A 46 -15.04 -0.89 11.50
N ASN A 47 -16.35 -0.70 11.31
CA ASN A 47 -17.17 -1.61 10.50
C ASN A 47 -17.09 -1.31 9.00
N VAL A 48 -17.13 -0.02 8.62
CA VAL A 48 -17.16 0.39 7.21
C VAL A 48 -15.75 0.61 6.69
N TRP A 49 -14.93 1.37 7.41
CA TRP A 49 -13.57 1.70 6.95
C TRP A 49 -12.56 0.58 7.26
N GLY A 50 -12.87 -0.30 8.21
CA GLY A 50 -12.01 -1.43 8.60
C GLY A 50 -10.85 -1.02 9.50
N VAL A 51 -10.93 0.12 10.19
CA VAL A 51 -9.89 0.58 11.11
C VAL A 51 -10.07 -0.10 12.47
N GLN A 52 -9.26 -1.11 12.73
CA GLN A 52 -9.38 -1.91 13.95
C GLN A 52 -9.16 -1.08 15.23
N TYR A 53 -9.97 -1.35 16.25
CA TYR A 53 -9.88 -0.74 17.57
C TYR A 53 -10.11 0.78 17.61
N ALA A 54 -10.79 1.35 16.60
CA ALA A 54 -11.14 2.76 16.58
C ALA A 54 -12.04 3.16 17.77
N SER A 55 -12.81 2.23 18.34
CA SER A 55 -13.57 2.38 19.59
C SER A 55 -12.72 2.76 20.82
N ARG A 56 -11.39 2.56 20.77
CA ARG A 56 -10.47 2.97 21.84
C ARG A 56 -10.07 4.44 21.77
N VAL A 57 -10.45 5.13 20.69
CA VAL A 57 -10.16 6.55 20.49
C VAL A 57 -11.09 7.39 21.35
N LYS A 58 -10.52 8.40 21.99
CA LYS A 58 -11.24 9.40 22.78
C LYS A 58 -11.26 10.72 22.02
N PHE A 59 -12.40 11.40 22.11
CA PHE A 59 -12.63 12.68 21.47
C PHE A 59 -12.46 13.76 22.53
N LEU A 60 -11.51 14.67 22.32
CA LEU A 60 -11.29 15.77 23.26
C LEU A 60 -12.47 16.72 23.19
N ALA A 61 -12.97 17.11 24.36
CA ALA A 61 -14.00 18.13 24.45
C ALA A 61 -13.41 19.52 24.11
N PRO A 62 -14.24 20.46 23.60
CA PRO A 62 -13.83 21.83 23.39
C PRO A 62 -13.26 22.49 24.65
N LYS A 63 -12.41 23.51 24.46
CA LYS A 63 -11.86 24.30 25.58
C LYS A 63 -13.03 24.94 26.35
N GLY A 64 -13.05 24.74 27.67
CA GLY A 64 -14.11 25.23 28.55
C GLY A 64 -15.19 24.20 28.88
N SER A 65 -15.16 23.01 28.29
CA SER A 65 -15.98 21.89 28.75
C SER A 65 -15.60 21.48 30.18
N PRO A 66 -16.57 21.10 31.04
CA PRO A 66 -16.28 20.57 32.37
C PRO A 66 -15.53 19.23 32.33
N THR A 67 -15.58 18.51 31.21
CA THR A 67 -14.93 17.23 31.01
C THR A 67 -13.80 17.32 29.98
N LYS A 68 -12.78 16.48 30.12
CA LYS A 68 -11.67 16.41 29.17
C LYS A 68 -12.06 15.74 27.84
N TYR A 69 -13.00 14.80 27.88
CA TYR A 69 -13.43 14.00 26.73
C TYR A 69 -14.94 14.10 26.58
N LEU A 70 -15.42 14.04 25.34
CA LEU A 70 -16.84 13.91 25.01
C LEU A 70 -17.36 12.54 25.44
N ASN A 71 -18.59 12.50 25.91
CA ASN A 71 -19.32 11.28 26.20
C ASN A 71 -19.63 10.54 24.89
N PRO A 72 -19.21 9.27 24.72
CA PRO A 72 -19.41 8.55 23.46
C PRO A 72 -20.86 8.39 23.00
N ARG A 73 -21.82 8.34 23.94
CA ARG A 73 -23.23 8.02 23.64
C ARG A 73 -24.14 9.23 23.58
N ASP A 74 -23.85 10.24 24.40
CA ASP A 74 -24.78 11.35 24.64
C ASP A 74 -24.35 12.64 23.94
N ASP A 75 -23.05 12.84 23.71
CA ASP A 75 -22.54 14.07 23.09
C ASP A 75 -22.56 13.96 21.56
N VAL A 76 -23.01 15.02 20.91
CA VAL A 76 -22.94 15.16 19.45
C VAL A 76 -21.61 15.78 19.04
N LEU A 77 -21.00 15.27 17.97
CA LEU A 77 -19.75 15.81 17.45
C LEU A 77 -19.97 17.19 16.82
N PRO A 78 -19.16 18.20 17.18
CA PRO A 78 -19.33 19.54 16.64
C PRO A 78 -18.92 19.60 15.16
N ARG A 79 -19.75 20.19 14.32
CA ARG A 79 -19.50 20.35 12.88
C ARG A 79 -18.50 21.47 12.58
N SER A 80 -17.95 21.46 11.36
CA SER A 80 -17.14 22.59 10.84
C SER A 80 -17.87 23.92 11.07
N PRO A 81 -17.19 24.96 11.60
CA PRO A 81 -15.75 25.16 11.65
C PRO A 81 -15.03 24.57 12.88
N ALA A 82 -15.73 23.92 13.82
CA ALA A 82 -15.08 23.33 14.99
C ALA A 82 -14.15 22.18 14.60
N VAL A 83 -13.03 22.06 15.32
CA VAL A 83 -12.03 21.00 15.14
C VAL A 83 -12.07 20.07 16.34
N VAL A 84 -12.23 18.78 16.08
CA VAL A 84 -12.25 17.74 17.11
C VAL A 84 -10.89 17.05 17.16
N THR A 85 -10.21 17.13 18.29
CA THR A 85 -8.92 16.47 18.47
C THR A 85 -9.12 15.04 18.97
N LEU A 86 -8.45 14.09 18.33
CA LEU A 86 -8.46 12.67 18.74
C LEU A 86 -7.30 12.35 19.67
N TYR A 87 -7.55 11.46 20.63
CA TYR A 87 -6.54 10.91 21.53
C TYR A 87 -6.69 9.41 21.65
N ALA A 88 -5.58 8.69 21.52
CA ALA A 88 -5.49 7.27 21.82
C ALA A 88 -4.16 7.00 22.52
N SER A 89 -4.15 6.01 23.41
CA SER A 89 -2.90 5.55 24.04
C SER A 89 -1.97 4.86 23.04
N VAL A 90 -2.53 4.27 21.99
CA VAL A 90 -1.79 3.54 20.96
C VAL A 90 -1.74 4.37 19.69
N GLY A 91 -0.55 4.87 19.34
CA GLY A 91 -0.35 5.77 18.19
C GLY A 91 -0.65 5.12 16.83
N SER A 92 -0.51 3.79 16.69
CA SER A 92 -0.80 3.11 15.42
C SER A 92 -2.27 3.22 15.00
N ILE A 93 -3.20 3.28 15.97
CA ILE A 93 -4.63 3.50 15.69
C ILE A 93 -4.83 4.87 15.04
N LEU A 94 -4.19 5.91 15.59
CA LEU A 94 -4.26 7.27 15.05
C LEU A 94 -3.62 7.37 13.65
N LEU A 95 -2.53 6.65 13.39
CA LEU A 95 -1.90 6.61 12.07
C LEU A 95 -2.80 5.91 11.02
N ALA A 96 -3.44 4.80 11.41
CA ALA A 96 -4.40 4.11 10.57
C ALA A 96 -5.62 5.01 10.26
N LEU A 97 -6.16 5.71 11.26
CA LEU A 97 -7.24 6.67 11.07
C LEU A 97 -6.84 7.84 10.17
N ALA A 98 -5.66 8.43 10.36
CA ALA A 98 -5.17 9.50 9.50
C ALA A 98 -5.07 9.05 8.04
N THR A 99 -4.59 7.82 7.81
CA THR A 99 -4.52 7.23 6.47
C THR A 99 -5.92 6.99 5.91
N ALA A 100 -6.84 6.43 6.70
CA ALA A 100 -8.22 6.19 6.31
C ALA A 100 -8.96 7.50 5.97
N LEU A 101 -8.77 8.56 6.76
CA LEU A 101 -9.36 9.87 6.51
C LEU A 101 -8.86 10.50 5.20
N LYS A 102 -7.59 10.33 4.86
CA LYS A 102 -7.05 10.81 3.57
C LYS A 102 -7.64 10.07 2.37
N ILE A 103 -8.00 8.81 2.54
CA ILE A 103 -8.52 7.97 1.46
C ILE A 103 -10.05 8.09 1.35
N TYR A 104 -10.75 7.95 2.47
CA TYR A 104 -12.20 7.82 2.54
C TYR A 104 -12.91 9.07 3.08
N GLY A 105 -12.19 10.00 3.71
CA GLY A 105 -12.79 11.13 4.42
C GLY A 105 -13.64 12.03 3.53
N MET A 106 -13.41 12.07 2.22
CA MET A 106 -14.21 12.88 1.29
C MET A 106 -15.21 12.05 0.46
N LEU A 107 -15.26 10.73 0.66
CA LEU A 107 -16.20 9.85 -0.02
C LEU A 107 -17.54 9.81 0.74
N ALA A 108 -18.63 9.52 0.02
CA ALA A 108 -19.89 9.18 0.67
C ALA A 108 -19.80 7.77 1.27
N GLU A 109 -20.58 7.49 2.32
CA GLU A 109 -20.57 6.17 2.98
C GLU A 109 -20.86 5.03 1.99
N ALA A 110 -21.74 5.26 1.00
CA ALA A 110 -22.07 4.30 -0.05
C ALA A 110 -20.89 3.95 -0.97
N ASP A 111 -19.93 4.87 -1.15
CA ASP A 111 -18.78 4.70 -2.05
C ASP A 111 -17.58 4.05 -1.37
N VAL A 112 -17.55 4.03 -0.03
CA VAL A 112 -16.42 3.46 0.74
C VAL A 112 -16.31 1.95 0.52
N GLY A 113 -17.44 1.24 0.47
CA GLY A 113 -17.47 -0.21 0.25
C GLY A 113 -16.80 -0.63 -1.07
N PRO A 114 -17.26 -0.10 -2.22
CA PRO A 114 -16.64 -0.37 -3.51
C PRO A 114 -15.15 0.02 -3.57
N GLU A 115 -14.77 1.19 -3.04
CA GLU A 115 -13.37 1.64 -3.06
C GLU A 115 -12.45 0.73 -2.21
N ARG A 116 -12.95 0.23 -1.07
CA ARG A 116 -12.23 -0.72 -0.23
C ARG A 116 -12.01 -2.05 -0.95
N GLU A 117 -13.04 -2.58 -1.62
CA GLU A 117 -12.93 -3.84 -2.36
C GLU A 117 -11.94 -3.71 -3.52
N ARG A 118 -11.99 -2.61 -4.27
CA ARG A 118 -11.01 -2.30 -5.31
C ARG A 118 -9.58 -2.30 -4.78
N ARG A 119 -9.35 -1.67 -3.63
CA ARG A 119 -8.02 -1.64 -2.98
C ARG A 119 -7.57 -3.01 -2.50
N ARG A 120 -8.48 -3.82 -1.95
CA ARG A 120 -8.16 -5.20 -1.53
C ARG A 120 -7.71 -6.03 -2.74
N GLN A 121 -8.44 -5.96 -3.84
CA GLN A 121 -8.09 -6.67 -5.07
C GLN A 121 -6.73 -6.21 -5.63
N GLN A 122 -6.48 -4.90 -5.61
CA GLN A 122 -5.19 -4.35 -5.99
C GLN A 122 -4.05 -4.88 -5.12
N GLN A 123 -4.22 -4.92 -3.79
CA GLN A 123 -3.22 -5.46 -2.87
C GLN A 123 -2.91 -6.94 -3.11
N LEU A 124 -3.94 -7.76 -3.41
CA LEU A 124 -3.74 -9.16 -3.75
C LEU A 124 -2.91 -9.30 -5.04
N CYS A 125 -3.30 -8.62 -6.11
CA CYS A 125 -2.56 -8.62 -7.37
C CYS A 125 -1.11 -8.14 -7.21
N ASP A 126 -0.89 -7.08 -6.42
CA ASP A 126 0.46 -6.58 -6.14
C ASP A 126 1.28 -7.55 -5.28
N SER A 127 0.64 -8.25 -4.34
CA SER A 127 1.31 -9.28 -3.53
C SER A 127 1.74 -10.48 -4.36
N GLU A 128 0.91 -10.93 -5.31
CA GLU A 128 1.24 -12.02 -6.23
C GLU A 128 2.40 -11.62 -7.16
N LYS A 129 2.36 -10.41 -7.70
CA LYS A 129 3.46 -9.88 -8.52
C LYS A 129 4.78 -9.84 -7.76
N ARG A 130 4.76 -9.43 -6.48
CA ARG A 130 5.95 -9.42 -5.62
C ARG A 130 6.46 -10.84 -5.37
N GLN A 131 5.58 -11.78 -5.02
CA GLN A 131 5.97 -13.18 -4.82
C GLN A 131 6.62 -13.79 -6.06
N VAL A 132 6.08 -13.50 -7.25
CA VAL A 132 6.67 -13.97 -8.52
C VAL A 132 8.03 -13.32 -8.79
N ALA A 133 8.18 -12.02 -8.50
CA ALA A 133 9.45 -11.33 -8.65
C ALA A 133 10.52 -11.91 -7.71
N ASP A 134 10.17 -12.10 -6.43
CA ASP A 134 11.05 -12.65 -5.40
C ASP A 134 11.45 -14.09 -5.75
N ALA A 135 10.52 -14.92 -6.23
CA ALA A 135 10.81 -16.29 -6.67
C ALA A 135 11.80 -16.34 -7.83
N LYS A 136 11.64 -15.46 -8.83
CA LYS A 136 12.57 -15.35 -9.97
C LYS A 136 13.95 -14.87 -9.51
N GLU A 137 14.01 -13.97 -8.54
CA GLU A 137 15.28 -13.50 -7.98
C GLU A 137 15.99 -14.63 -7.22
N GLN A 138 15.27 -15.38 -6.40
CA GLN A 138 15.82 -16.55 -5.69
C GLN A 138 16.35 -17.61 -6.65
N GLU A 139 15.66 -17.87 -7.76
CA GLU A 139 16.13 -18.80 -8.79
C GLU A 139 17.43 -18.31 -9.45
N ARG A 140 17.51 -17.00 -9.77
CA ARG A 140 18.72 -16.38 -10.31
C ARG A 140 19.90 -16.53 -9.34
N TRP A 141 19.67 -16.28 -8.06
CA TRP A 141 20.68 -16.45 -7.01
C TRP A 141 21.14 -17.90 -6.90
N ARG A 142 20.20 -18.87 -6.86
CA ARG A 142 20.53 -20.31 -6.80
C ARG A 142 21.37 -20.76 -8.00
N LYS A 143 21.01 -20.31 -9.22
CA LYS A 143 21.75 -20.65 -10.44
C LYS A 143 23.13 -19.99 -10.48
N ALA A 144 23.24 -18.76 -10.00
CA ALA A 144 24.53 -18.07 -9.88
C ALA A 144 25.45 -18.77 -8.88
N GLU A 145 24.90 -19.22 -7.75
CA GLU A 145 25.65 -19.92 -6.71
C GLU A 145 26.13 -21.29 -7.19
N LEU A 146 25.27 -22.06 -7.88
CA LEU A 146 25.68 -23.33 -8.48
C LEU A 146 26.83 -23.15 -9.48
N ARG A 147 26.79 -22.09 -10.31
CA ARG A 147 27.87 -21.74 -11.22
C ARG A 147 29.16 -21.34 -10.50
N ARG A 148 29.06 -20.73 -9.31
CA ARG A 148 30.23 -20.41 -8.48
C ARG A 148 30.86 -21.68 -7.91
N GLN A 149 30.05 -22.60 -7.41
CA GLN A 149 30.50 -23.90 -6.90
C GLN A 149 31.20 -24.71 -7.99
N GLN A 150 30.58 -24.85 -9.17
CA GLN A 150 31.19 -25.55 -10.31
C GLN A 150 32.56 -24.97 -10.69
N ARG A 151 32.69 -23.63 -10.74
CA ARG A 151 34.00 -22.99 -11.02
C ARG A 151 35.03 -23.24 -9.93
N GLN A 152 34.60 -23.32 -8.66
CA GLN A 152 35.50 -23.63 -7.55
C GLN A 152 35.98 -25.09 -7.63
N GLU A 153 35.09 -26.03 -7.95
CA GLU A 153 35.43 -27.44 -8.16
C GLU A 153 36.38 -27.63 -9.36
N GLU A 154 36.10 -26.98 -10.50
CA GLU A 154 36.99 -26.99 -11.67
C GLU A 154 38.38 -26.42 -11.33
N ALA A 155 38.44 -25.34 -10.54
CA ALA A 155 39.71 -24.76 -10.10
C ALA A 155 40.49 -25.66 -9.13
N GLN A 156 39.81 -26.44 -8.29
CA GLN A 156 40.44 -27.37 -7.35
C GLN A 156 40.81 -28.72 -7.99
N GLY A 157 40.03 -29.21 -8.96
CA GLY A 157 40.23 -30.48 -9.67
C GLY A 157 41.07 -30.39 -10.96
N GLY A 158 41.21 -29.20 -11.54
CA GLY A 158 41.89 -28.95 -12.83
C GLY A 158 43.42 -28.92 -12.81
N GLY A 159 44.06 -29.47 -11.77
CA GLY A 159 45.52 -29.59 -11.67
C GLY A 159 46.15 -30.73 -12.50
N PHE A 160 45.37 -31.45 -13.32
CA PHE A 160 45.89 -32.54 -14.15
C PHE A 160 45.47 -32.38 -15.63
N VAL A 161 46.01 -31.36 -16.28
CA VAL A 161 45.97 -31.26 -17.75
C VAL A 161 46.88 -32.36 -18.30
N THR A 162 46.28 -33.50 -18.66
CA THR A 162 46.95 -34.45 -19.56
C THR A 162 46.91 -33.87 -20.96
N ASN A 163 48.11 -33.69 -21.54
CA ASN A 163 48.33 -33.36 -22.94
C ASN A 163 47.48 -34.28 -23.85
N ALA A 164 46.36 -33.79 -24.37
CA ALA A 164 45.68 -34.42 -25.50
C ALA A 164 46.17 -33.73 -26.79
N PRO A 165 46.78 -34.46 -27.74
CA PRO A 165 47.30 -33.87 -28.97
C PRO A 165 46.18 -33.34 -29.86
N PHE A 166 46.34 -32.10 -30.30
CA PHE A 166 45.49 -31.37 -31.22
C PHE A 166 45.50 -32.06 -32.60
N VAL A 167 44.46 -32.83 -32.91
CA VAL A 167 44.26 -33.42 -34.25
C VAL A 167 43.52 -32.40 -35.11
N VAL A 168 44.27 -31.74 -36.00
CA VAL A 168 43.75 -30.86 -37.06
C VAL A 168 43.03 -31.71 -38.10
N ASN A 169 41.70 -31.78 -38.04
CA ASN A 169 40.90 -32.31 -39.15
C ASN A 169 40.75 -31.22 -40.22
N LYS A 170 41.66 -31.26 -41.20
CA LYS A 170 41.63 -30.49 -42.43
C LYS A 170 40.56 -31.09 -43.36
N ALA A 171 39.33 -30.62 -43.25
CA ALA A 171 38.27 -30.94 -44.22
C ALA A 171 38.51 -30.13 -45.51
N LEU A 172 39.12 -30.78 -46.50
CA LEU A 172 39.17 -30.32 -47.88
C LEU A 172 37.85 -30.66 -48.59
N GLY A 173 37.16 -29.63 -49.05
CA GLY A 173 36.57 -29.57 -50.39
C GLY A 173 35.26 -30.32 -50.65
N GLY A 174 34.34 -29.64 -51.36
CA GLY A 174 33.45 -30.32 -52.30
C GLY A 174 32.07 -29.68 -52.49
N GLN A 175 31.95 -28.87 -53.56
CA GLN A 175 30.79 -28.72 -54.48
C GLN A 175 29.42 -28.34 -53.86
N SER A 176 28.88 -27.14 -54.07
CA SER A 176 28.34 -26.58 -55.33
C SER A 176 27.40 -27.53 -56.08
N VAL A 177 26.09 -27.29 -56.00
CA VAL A 177 25.18 -27.29 -57.15
C VAL A 177 23.96 -26.40 -56.84
N ALA A 178 23.67 -25.54 -57.81
CA ALA A 178 22.50 -24.70 -57.92
C ALA A 178 21.24 -25.54 -58.22
N GLY A 179 20.07 -25.02 -57.82
CA GLY A 179 18.78 -25.57 -58.23
C GLY A 179 17.67 -24.56 -57.95
N LEU A 180 17.15 -24.01 -59.05
CA LEU A 180 16.04 -23.05 -59.24
C LEU A 180 14.79 -23.32 -58.39
#